data_AF-A0A433UM91-F1
#
_entry.id   AF-A0A433UM91-F1
#
_cell.length_a   1.000
_cell.length_b   1.000
_cell.length_c   1.000
_cell.angle_alpha   90.00
_cell.angle_beta   90.00
_cell.angle_gamma   90.00
#
_symmetry.space_group_name_H-M   'P 1'
#
loop_
_entity.id
_entity.type
_entity.pdbx_description
1 polymer ?
#
loop_
_entity_poly.entity_id
_entity_poly.type
_entity_poly.pdbx_seq_one_letter_code
_entity_poly.pdbx_strand_id
1 'polypeptide(L)'
;MDNGYARKPGVPLPPDSWGNEAFEEVVLKDLIPLIDRNYRTITNREYRAIAGLSMGGGQALETGLSNLDKFAWVGGFSSLLKDFDVKKSYSGVFNNPREANRKLRLLWLGCSTEDGLLAANTTAHEELTSFGIKHVWVTGSGAHEWQVWRQYLYNFASLLFK
;
A
#
# COMPACT_ATOMS: atom_id res chain seq x y z
N MET A 1 13.25 4.86 15.05
CA MET A 1 12.97 4.89 13.60
C MET A 1 12.81 6.37 13.30
N ASP A 2 13.89 7.02 12.87
CA ASP A 2 14.01 8.46 13.15
C ASP A 2 13.54 9.33 11.97
N ASN A 3 13.49 8.77 10.75
CA ASN A 3 13.16 9.50 9.52
C ASN A 3 12.22 8.73 8.57
N GLY A 4 11.35 7.86 9.10
CA GLY A 4 10.46 7.00 8.28
C GLY A 4 11.15 5.82 7.59
N TYR A 5 12.47 5.72 7.74
CA TYR A 5 13.27 4.58 7.29
C TYR A 5 13.40 3.53 8.39
N ALA A 6 13.13 2.28 8.04
CA ALA A 6 13.20 1.14 8.93
C ALA A 6 14.24 0.13 8.42
N ARG A 7 15.39 0.09 9.09
CA ARG A 7 16.52 -0.78 8.74
C ARG A 7 16.65 -1.93 9.73
N LYS A 8 17.04 -3.11 9.23
CA LYS A 8 17.38 -4.24 10.09
C LYS A 8 18.74 -3.97 10.77
N PRO A 9 18.83 -4.05 12.11
CA PRO A 9 20.09 -3.85 12.80
C PRO A 9 21.18 -4.80 12.28
N GLY A 10 22.36 -4.26 11.98
CA GLY A 10 23.51 -5.07 11.55
C GLY A 10 23.44 -5.62 10.13
N VAL A 11 22.42 -5.31 9.33
CA VAL A 11 22.32 -5.70 7.92
C VAL A 11 22.81 -4.55 7.04
N PRO A 12 23.88 -4.73 6.24
CA PRO A 12 24.30 -3.73 5.26
C PRO A 12 23.18 -3.47 4.26
N LEU A 13 22.96 -2.20 3.91
CA LEU A 13 22.01 -1.87 2.86
C LEU A 13 22.55 -2.29 1.50
N PRO A 14 21.75 -2.99 0.67
CA PRO A 14 22.03 -3.11 -0.74
C PRO A 14 22.22 -1.72 -1.38
N PRO A 15 23.08 -1.57 -2.40
CA PRO A 15 23.35 -0.29 -3.06
C PRO A 15 22.09 0.45 -3.53
N ASP A 16 21.07 -0.31 -3.94
CA ASP A 16 19.80 0.21 -4.48
C ASP A 16 18.65 0.23 -3.45
N SER A 17 18.96 -0.05 -2.17
CA SER A 17 17.96 -0.05 -1.11
C SER A 17 17.80 1.33 -0.50
N TRP A 18 16.53 1.71 -0.32
CA TRP A 18 16.18 2.92 0.43
C TRP A 18 16.22 2.72 1.95
N GLY A 19 16.46 1.50 2.44
CA GLY A 19 16.59 1.23 3.88
C GLY A 19 15.25 1.13 4.61
N ASN A 20 14.29 0.44 4.00
CA ASN A 20 12.91 0.25 4.48
C ASN A 20 12.55 -1.22 4.74
N GLU A 21 13.51 -2.13 4.67
CA GLU A 21 13.30 -3.59 4.72
C GLU A 21 12.75 -4.09 6.05
N ALA A 22 12.86 -3.29 7.12
CA ALA A 22 12.29 -3.63 8.41
C ALA A 22 10.88 -3.04 8.62
N PHE A 23 10.38 -2.19 7.73
CA PHE A 23 9.11 -1.47 7.96
C PHE A 23 7.93 -2.43 8.10
N GLU A 24 7.78 -3.34 7.12
CA GLU A 24 6.76 -4.39 7.14
C GLU A 24 6.85 -5.22 8.42
N GLU A 25 8.05 -5.65 8.80
CA GLU A 25 8.27 -6.46 10.01
C GLU A 25 7.86 -5.72 11.29
N VAL A 26 8.25 -4.45 11.43
CA VAL A 26 7.85 -3.61 12.57
C VAL A 26 6.34 -3.41 12.61
N VAL A 27 5.69 -3.18 11.46
CA VAL A 27 4.23 -3.04 11.41
C VAL A 27 3.55 -4.33 11.88
N LEU A 28 3.96 -5.48 11.35
CA LEU A 28 3.31 -6.76 11.58
C LEU A 28 3.59 -7.35 12.97
N LYS A 29 4.83 -7.25 13.44
CA LYS A 29 5.29 -7.93 14.67
C LYS A 29 5.27 -7.05 15.90
N ASP A 30 5.40 -5.74 15.74
CA ASP A 30 5.47 -4.80 16.87
C ASP A 30 4.22 -3.93 16.94
N LEU A 31 3.95 -3.14 15.90
CA LEU A 31 2.92 -2.10 15.93
C LEU A 31 1.51 -2.69 16.07
N ILE A 32 1.12 -3.64 15.21
CA ILE A 32 -0.22 -4.24 15.28
C ILE A 32 -0.45 -4.92 16.64
N PRO A 33 0.45 -5.80 17.14
CA PRO A 33 0.26 -6.41 18.47
C PRO A 33 0.24 -5.40 19.61
N LEU A 34 1.06 -4.33 19.53
CA LEU A 34 1.05 -3.26 20.53
C LEU A 34 -0.31 -2.54 20.54
N ILE A 35 -0.84 -2.18 19.39
CA ILE A 35 -2.15 -1.51 19.29
C ILE A 35 -3.28 -2.43 19.76
N ASP A 36 -3.31 -3.67 19.29
CA ASP A 36 -4.35 -4.65 19.65
C ASP A 36 -4.36 -4.99 21.16
N ARG A 37 -3.20 -4.90 21.83
CA ARG A 37 -3.10 -5.10 23.29
C ARG A 37 -3.57 -3.89 24.10
N ASN A 38 -3.34 -2.67 23.60
CA ASN A 38 -3.54 -1.44 24.38
C ASN A 38 -4.86 -0.73 24.07
N TYR A 39 -5.53 -1.08 22.97
CA TYR A 39 -6.79 -0.48 22.54
C TYR A 39 -7.83 -1.55 22.22
N ARG A 40 -9.11 -1.17 22.28
CA ARG A 40 -10.22 -2.05 21.90
C ARG A 40 -10.32 -2.12 20.38
N THR A 41 -9.61 -3.05 19.77
CA THR A 41 -9.62 -3.27 18.32
C THR A 41 -10.41 -4.52 17.94
N ILE A 42 -10.87 -4.58 16.70
CA ILE A 42 -11.33 -5.82 16.08
C ILE A 42 -10.16 -6.37 15.27
N THR A 43 -9.61 -7.51 15.68
CA THR A 43 -8.34 -8.01 15.15
C THR A 43 -8.45 -8.72 13.80
N ASN A 44 -9.68 -8.98 13.34
CA ASN A 44 -9.96 -9.60 12.06
C ASN A 44 -9.51 -8.69 10.89
N ARG A 45 -8.90 -9.27 9.86
CA ARG A 45 -8.44 -8.55 8.67
C ARG A 45 -9.49 -7.66 7.99
N GLU A 46 -10.76 -8.06 8.06
CA GLU A 46 -11.86 -7.28 7.47
C GLU A 46 -12.08 -5.95 8.19
N TYR A 47 -11.50 -5.76 9.37
CA TYR A 47 -11.51 -4.53 10.15
C TYR A 47 -10.11 -3.89 10.23
N ARG A 48 -9.18 -4.28 9.34
CA ARG A 48 -7.84 -3.72 9.26
C ARG A 48 -7.53 -3.21 7.86
N ALA A 49 -7.22 -1.93 7.79
CA ALA A 49 -6.84 -1.21 6.58
C ALA A 49 -5.41 -0.68 6.70
N ILE A 50 -4.72 -0.52 5.57
CA ILE A 50 -3.44 0.18 5.49
C ILE A 50 -3.44 1.09 4.26
N ALA A 51 -2.96 2.32 4.43
CA ALA A 51 -2.76 3.23 3.33
C ALA A 51 -1.58 4.16 3.60
N GLY A 52 -0.99 4.71 2.54
CA GLY A 52 0.12 5.65 2.66
C GLY A 52 0.31 6.47 1.40
N LEU A 53 1.16 7.50 1.51
CA LEU A 53 1.48 8.43 0.43
C LEU A 53 2.94 8.39 0.02
N SER A 54 3.26 8.62 -1.26
CA SER A 54 4.63 8.65 -1.77
C SER A 54 5.40 7.36 -1.44
N MET A 55 6.56 7.47 -0.79
CA MET A 55 7.28 6.33 -0.20
C MET A 55 6.39 5.47 0.71
N GLY A 56 5.58 6.10 1.55
CA GLY A 56 4.61 5.43 2.41
C GLY A 56 3.50 4.71 1.63
N GLY A 57 3.17 5.19 0.42
CA GLY A 57 2.23 4.51 -0.48
C GLY A 57 2.81 3.21 -1.01
N GLY A 58 4.08 3.23 -1.43
CA GLY A 58 4.82 2.02 -1.78
C GLY A 58 4.90 1.02 -0.61
N GLN A 59 5.22 1.51 0.60
CA GLN A 59 5.26 0.69 1.81
C GLN A 59 3.90 0.09 2.19
N ALA A 60 2.82 0.87 2.07
CA ALA A 60 1.47 0.42 2.36
C ALA A 60 1.02 -0.66 1.37
N LEU A 61 1.33 -0.49 0.09
CA LEU A 61 1.05 -1.49 -0.94
C LEU A 61 1.85 -2.77 -0.70
N GLU A 62 3.16 -2.68 -0.46
CA GLU A 62 3.99 -3.85 -0.17
C GLU A 62 3.50 -4.60 1.08
N THR A 63 3.38 -3.90 2.21
CA THR A 63 2.96 -4.50 3.48
C THR A 63 1.54 -5.06 3.40
N GLY A 64 0.61 -4.32 2.79
CA GLY A 64 -0.79 -4.71 2.71
C GLY A 64 -1.02 -5.90 1.77
N LEU A 65 -0.46 -5.84 0.55
CA LEU A 65 -0.72 -6.81 -0.50
C LEU A 65 0.08 -8.11 -0.30
N SER A 66 1.26 -8.05 0.31
CA SER A 66 2.01 -9.26 0.70
C SER A 66 1.39 -9.99 1.91
N ASN A 67 0.47 -9.35 2.65
CA ASN A 67 -0.12 -9.90 3.88
C ASN A 67 -1.65 -9.84 3.88
N LEU A 68 -2.27 -10.40 2.82
CA LEU A 68 -3.73 -10.46 2.71
C LEU A 68 -4.41 -11.34 3.76
N ASP A 69 -3.71 -12.04 4.64
CA ASP A 69 -4.29 -12.66 5.84
C ASP A 69 -4.49 -11.64 6.98
N LYS A 70 -3.80 -10.50 6.95
CA LYS A 70 -3.84 -9.45 7.97
C LYS A 70 -4.63 -8.21 7.57
N PHE A 71 -4.61 -7.86 6.28
CA PHE A 71 -5.27 -6.67 5.73
C PHE A 71 -6.31 -7.04 4.67
N ALA A 72 -7.43 -6.32 4.67
CA ALA A 72 -8.45 -6.45 3.64
C ALA A 72 -8.64 -5.19 2.78
N TRP A 73 -8.11 -4.05 3.22
CA TRP A 73 -8.29 -2.76 2.58
C TRP A 73 -6.92 -2.10 2.43
N VAL A 74 -6.48 -1.86 1.20
CA VAL A 74 -5.15 -1.32 0.90
C VAL A 74 -5.27 -0.09 0.02
N GLY A 75 -4.58 0.99 0.42
CA GLY A 75 -4.58 2.28 -0.28
C GLY A 75 -3.18 2.77 -0.65
N GLY A 76 -2.97 3.17 -1.90
CA GLY A 76 -1.73 3.80 -2.37
C GLY A 76 -1.99 5.19 -2.94
N PHE A 77 -1.41 6.23 -2.32
CA PHE A 77 -1.58 7.63 -2.72
C PHE A 77 -0.28 8.17 -3.32
N SER A 78 -0.26 8.53 -4.60
CA SER A 78 0.94 8.94 -5.33
C SER A 78 2.12 8.01 -5.05
N SER A 79 1.92 6.70 -5.20
CA SER A 79 2.84 5.72 -4.59
C SER A 79 4.19 5.72 -5.30
N LEU A 80 5.26 5.66 -4.52
CA LEU A 80 6.60 5.42 -5.06
C LEU A 80 6.73 3.94 -5.40
N LEU A 81 6.48 3.61 -6.66
CA LEU A 81 6.55 2.24 -7.20
C LEU A 81 7.84 2.08 -8.01
N LYS A 82 8.65 1.11 -7.63
CA LYS A 82 9.87 0.75 -8.35
C LYS A 82 9.67 -0.63 -8.96
N ASP A 83 9.87 -0.74 -10.27
CA ASP A 83 9.84 -2.00 -11.04
C ASP A 83 8.61 -2.87 -10.75
N PHE A 84 7.42 -2.25 -10.68
CA PHE A 84 6.17 -2.99 -10.49
C PHE A 84 5.97 -3.98 -11.65
N ASP A 85 5.65 -5.22 -11.30
CA ASP A 85 5.34 -6.31 -12.22
C ASP A 85 4.21 -7.11 -11.57
N VAL A 86 3.02 -7.10 -12.18
CA VAL A 86 1.82 -7.70 -11.56
C VAL A 86 2.01 -9.18 -11.18
N LYS A 87 2.91 -9.93 -11.83
CA LYS A 87 3.16 -11.35 -11.50
C LYS A 87 4.17 -11.54 -10.37
N LYS A 88 5.04 -10.56 -10.12
CA LYS A 88 6.16 -10.69 -9.17
C LYS A 88 5.99 -9.84 -7.92
N SER A 89 5.47 -8.63 -8.07
CA SER A 89 5.28 -7.68 -6.98
C SER A 89 4.39 -8.28 -5.88
N TYR A 90 4.65 -7.84 -4.64
CA TYR A 90 3.86 -8.22 -3.47
C TYR A 90 3.77 -9.73 -3.27
N SER A 91 4.92 -10.41 -3.35
CA SER A 91 5.02 -11.88 -3.26
C SER A 91 4.16 -12.63 -4.29
N GLY A 92 3.93 -12.02 -5.46
CA GLY A 92 3.15 -12.60 -6.55
C GLY A 92 1.67 -12.81 -6.22
N VAL A 93 1.11 -12.01 -5.31
CA VAL A 93 -0.29 -12.12 -4.84
C VAL A 93 -1.31 -12.13 -5.98
N PHE A 94 -1.01 -11.46 -7.10
CA PHE A 94 -1.91 -11.36 -8.25
C PHE A 94 -1.77 -12.50 -9.27
N ASN A 95 -0.88 -13.48 -9.05
CA ASN A 95 -0.82 -14.70 -9.87
C ASN A 95 -2.11 -15.54 -9.79
N ASN A 96 -2.94 -15.31 -8.76
CA ASN A 96 -4.29 -15.84 -8.66
C ASN A 96 -5.31 -14.69 -8.52
N PRO A 97 -5.73 -14.05 -9.63
CA PRO A 97 -6.65 -12.91 -9.62
C PRO A 97 -7.96 -13.19 -8.89
N ARG A 98 -8.49 -14.41 -9.02
CA ARG A 98 -9.74 -14.82 -8.37
C ARG A 98 -9.60 -14.79 -6.85
N GLU A 99 -8.51 -15.31 -6.32
CA GLU A 99 -8.26 -15.31 -4.89
C GLU A 99 -7.93 -13.91 -4.36
N ALA A 100 -7.09 -13.15 -5.07
CA ALA A 100 -6.78 -11.77 -4.72
C ALA A 100 -8.07 -10.93 -4.60
N ASN A 101 -8.93 -10.98 -5.63
CA ASN A 101 -10.22 -10.28 -5.64
C ASN A 101 -11.22 -10.76 -4.58
N ARG A 102 -11.08 -12.01 -4.11
CA ARG A 102 -11.93 -12.54 -3.02
C ARG A 102 -11.44 -12.07 -1.66
N LYS A 103 -10.12 -11.97 -1.47
CA LYS A 103 -9.51 -11.55 -0.20
C LYS A 103 -9.55 -10.03 -0.06
N LEU A 104 -9.23 -9.26 -1.10
CA LEU A 104 -9.27 -7.81 -1.06
C LEU A 104 -10.70 -7.31 -1.06
N ARG A 105 -11.08 -6.60 0.02
CA ARG A 105 -12.33 -5.84 0.09
C ARG A 105 -12.20 -4.53 -0.68
N LEU A 106 -11.01 -3.91 -0.64
CA LEU A 106 -10.69 -2.72 -1.41
C LEU A 106 -9.19 -2.67 -1.72
N LEU A 107 -8.86 -2.45 -2.99
CA LEU A 107 -7.59 -1.89 -3.43
C LEU A 107 -7.88 -0.51 -4.03
N TRP A 108 -7.29 0.54 -3.46
CA TRP A 108 -7.51 1.92 -3.88
C TRP A 108 -6.19 2.55 -4.27
N LEU A 109 -6.11 3.07 -5.49
CA LEU A 109 -4.92 3.69 -6.04
C LEU A 109 -5.29 5.09 -6.55
N GLY A 110 -4.42 6.07 -6.31
CA GLY A 110 -4.58 7.37 -6.95
C GLY A 110 -3.29 8.14 -7.09
N CYS A 111 -3.19 8.91 -8.17
CA CYS A 111 -2.07 9.79 -8.48
C CYS A 111 -2.57 10.95 -9.36
N SER A 112 -2.22 12.18 -9.01
CA SER A 112 -2.69 13.37 -9.73
C SER A 112 -1.89 13.64 -11.01
N THR A 113 -2.46 14.43 -11.92
CA THR A 113 -1.97 14.62 -13.29
C THR A 113 -0.66 15.38 -13.38
N GLU A 114 -0.33 16.22 -12.39
CA GLU A 114 0.95 16.95 -12.33
C GLU A 114 1.96 16.29 -11.37
N ASP A 115 1.66 15.11 -10.83
CA ASP A 115 2.57 14.35 -9.98
C ASP A 115 3.64 13.63 -10.82
N GLY A 116 4.92 13.79 -10.45
CA GLY A 116 6.03 13.13 -11.14
C GLY A 116 6.00 11.60 -11.07
N LEU A 117 5.19 11.01 -10.19
CA LEU A 117 5.01 9.57 -10.05
C LEU A 117 3.82 9.02 -10.86
N LEU A 118 3.11 9.87 -11.61
CA LEU A 118 1.93 9.46 -12.38
C LEU A 118 2.23 8.30 -13.33
N ALA A 119 3.32 8.37 -14.11
CA ALA A 119 3.65 7.34 -15.10
C ALA A 119 3.73 5.94 -14.46
N ALA A 120 4.48 5.80 -13.37
CA ALA A 120 4.63 4.52 -12.67
C ALA A 120 3.30 4.00 -12.08
N ASN A 121 2.48 4.89 -11.50
CA ASN A 121 1.18 4.51 -10.93
C ASN A 121 0.17 4.12 -12.04
N THR A 122 0.20 4.82 -13.18
CA THR A 122 -0.62 4.48 -14.35
C THR A 122 -0.24 3.11 -14.92
N THR A 123 1.06 2.82 -15.09
CA THR A 123 1.51 1.49 -15.53
C THR A 123 1.02 0.39 -14.59
N ALA A 124 1.15 0.58 -13.27
CA ALA A 124 0.64 -0.38 -12.30
C ALA A 124 -0.88 -0.57 -12.40
N HIS A 125 -1.64 0.52 -12.52
CA HIS A 125 -3.10 0.49 -12.76
C HIS A 125 -3.46 -0.31 -14.02
N GLU A 126 -2.79 -0.06 -15.14
CA GLU A 126 -3.03 -0.74 -16.41
C GLU A 126 -2.71 -2.23 -16.33
N GLU A 127 -1.58 -2.61 -15.73
CA GLU A 127 -1.22 -4.01 -15.52
C GLU A 127 -2.24 -4.74 -14.64
N LEU A 128 -2.63 -4.15 -13.51
CA LEU A 128 -3.67 -4.69 -12.62
C LEU A 128 -5.00 -4.88 -13.36
N THR A 129 -5.37 -3.90 -14.18
CA THR A 129 -6.59 -3.97 -15.01
C THR A 129 -6.49 -5.11 -16.02
N SER A 130 -5.36 -5.24 -16.72
CA SER A 130 -5.12 -6.30 -17.70
C SER A 130 -5.17 -7.71 -17.08
N PHE A 131 -4.80 -7.84 -15.81
CA PHE A 131 -4.83 -9.08 -15.03
C PHE A 131 -6.18 -9.36 -14.37
N GLY A 132 -7.17 -8.46 -14.54
CA GLY A 132 -8.51 -8.61 -13.94
C GLY A 132 -8.54 -8.38 -12.43
N ILE A 133 -7.59 -7.64 -11.87
CA ILE A 133 -7.60 -7.26 -10.45
C ILE A 133 -8.57 -6.11 -10.24
N LYS A 134 -9.55 -6.30 -9.35
CA LYS A 134 -10.54 -5.28 -8.99
C LYS A 134 -9.90 -4.24 -8.10
N HIS A 135 -9.93 -2.99 -8.53
CA HIS A 135 -9.42 -1.87 -7.77
C HIS A 135 -10.10 -0.56 -8.19
N VAL A 136 -9.99 0.44 -7.31
CA VAL A 136 -10.37 1.82 -7.61
C VAL A 136 -9.13 2.55 -8.10
N TRP A 137 -9.27 3.30 -9.18
CA TRP A 137 -8.25 4.21 -9.70
C TRP A 137 -8.80 5.63 -9.72
N VAL A 138 -8.09 6.57 -9.09
CA VAL A 138 -8.47 7.98 -9.03
C VAL A 138 -7.32 8.85 -9.53
N THR A 139 -7.64 9.72 -10.47
CA THR A 139 -6.75 10.79 -10.93
C THR A 139 -7.52 12.11 -10.97
N GLY A 140 -6.78 13.21 -10.97
CA GLY A 140 -7.30 14.58 -10.97
C GLY A 140 -6.14 15.57 -10.94
N SER A 141 -6.44 16.86 -10.91
CA SER A 141 -5.41 17.89 -10.81
C SER A 141 -4.70 17.86 -9.45
N GLY A 142 -3.52 18.47 -9.42
CA GLY A 142 -2.60 18.56 -8.29
C GLY A 142 -1.24 17.96 -8.60
N ALA A 143 -0.22 18.47 -7.91
CA ALA A 143 1.13 17.92 -7.95
C ALA A 143 1.35 16.93 -6.79
N HIS A 144 2.61 16.63 -6.47
CA HIS A 144 2.99 15.78 -5.34
C HIS A 144 2.81 16.51 -3.98
N GLU A 145 1.57 16.74 -3.57
CA GLU A 145 1.25 17.68 -2.48
C GLU A 145 0.14 17.22 -1.52
N TRP A 146 0.14 17.80 -0.32
CA TRP A 146 -0.77 17.44 0.78
C TRP A 146 -2.26 17.67 0.48
N GLN A 147 -2.59 18.61 -0.39
CA GLN A 147 -3.96 18.94 -0.77
C GLN A 147 -4.60 17.72 -1.47
N VAL A 148 -3.84 17.10 -2.36
CA VAL A 148 -4.22 15.86 -3.06
C VAL A 148 -4.40 14.72 -2.06
N TRP A 149 -3.40 14.46 -1.20
CA TRP A 149 -3.46 13.32 -0.29
C TRP A 149 -4.55 13.44 0.77
N ARG A 150 -4.91 14.66 1.20
CA ARG A 150 -6.07 14.89 2.08
C ARG A 150 -7.37 14.47 1.41
N GLN A 151 -7.54 14.78 0.13
CA GLN A 151 -8.71 14.34 -0.64
C GLN A 151 -8.72 12.82 -0.83
N TYR A 152 -7.56 12.22 -1.12
CA TYR A 152 -7.45 10.77 -1.31
C TYR A 152 -7.76 10.02 -0.03
N LEU A 153 -7.26 10.49 1.11
CA LEU A 153 -7.59 9.91 2.42
C LEU A 153 -9.09 9.98 2.70
N TYR A 154 -9.74 11.12 2.44
CA TYR A 154 -11.19 11.25 2.60
C TYR A 154 -11.95 10.24 1.73
N ASN A 155 -11.60 10.16 0.44
CA ASN A 155 -12.23 9.23 -0.50
C ASN A 155 -12.04 7.77 -0.08
N PHE A 156 -10.81 7.38 0.26
CA PHE A 156 -10.48 6.03 0.71
C PHE A 156 -11.19 5.66 2.02
N ALA A 157 -11.07 6.50 3.05
CA ALA A 157 -11.64 6.25 4.37
C ALA A 157 -13.17 6.12 4.33
N SER A 158 -13.83 6.85 3.42
CA SER A 158 -15.29 6.79 3.23
C SER A 158 -15.80 5.41 2.77
N LEU A 159 -14.91 4.52 2.30
CA LEU A 159 -15.23 3.19 1.77
C LEU A 159 -14.91 2.05 2.73
N LEU A 160 -14.19 2.31 3.83
CA LEU A 160 -13.68 1.27 4.73
C LEU A 160 -14.77 0.63 5.61
N PHE A 161 -14.58 -0.66 5.90
CA PHE A 161 -15.33 -1.43 6.91
C PHE A 161 -16.85 -1.48 6.69
N LYS A 162 -17.24 -1.60 5.41
CA LYS A 162 -18.61 -1.82 4.95
C LYS A 162 -18.84 -3.25 4.49
#